data_AF-A0A0A7H8A2-F1
#
_entry.id   AF-A0A0A7H8A2-F1
#
_cell.length_a   1.000
_cell.length_b   1.000
_cell.length_c   1.000
_cell.angle_alpha   90.00
_cell.angle_beta   90.00
_cell.angle_gamma   90.00
#
_symmetry.space_group_name_H-M   'P 1'
#
loop_
_entity.id
_entity.type
_entity.pdbx_description
1 polymer ?
#
loop_
_entity_poly.entity_id
_entity_poly.type
_entity_poly.pdbx_seq_one_letter_code
_entity_poly.pdbx_strand_id
1 'polypeptide(L)'
;ILAITNPKGRKRYITAAFPSACGKTNLAMMQPTLPGYKVECVGDDITWMKFDQEGRLRAINPENGFFGVAPGTNGATNPNAMRTIFKNTIFTNVATTSDGGVFWEGLEKEISDDVEITDWRGKKWTR
;
A
#
# COMPACT_ATOMS: atom_id res chain seq x y z
N ILE A 1 1.21 9.07 7.12
CA ILE A 1 2.49 9.70 7.54
C ILE A 1 3.64 9.01 6.83
N LEU A 2 4.52 9.78 6.18
CA LEU A 2 5.72 9.24 5.55
C LEU A 2 6.93 10.13 5.81
N ALA A 3 8.12 9.55 5.72
CA ALA A 3 9.37 10.27 5.71
C ALA A 3 9.98 10.25 4.31
N ILE A 4 10.46 11.41 3.85
CA ILE A 4 11.23 11.52 2.62
C ILE A 4 12.65 11.93 2.98
N THR A 5 13.63 11.18 2.49
CA THR A 5 15.05 11.53 2.54
C THR A 5 15.51 11.92 1.14
N ASN A 6 16.13 13.09 1.01
CA ASN A 6 16.66 13.56 -0.27
C ASN A 6 18.09 13.02 -0.53
N PRO A 7 18.66 13.23 -1.75
CA PRO A 7 20.00 12.75 -2.08
C PRO A 7 21.13 13.32 -1.21
N LYS A 8 20.88 14.41 -0.47
CA LYS A 8 21.83 15.01 0.48
C LYS A 8 21.67 14.47 1.90
N GLY A 9 20.88 13.41 2.10
CA GLY A 9 20.63 12.78 3.40
C GLY A 9 19.68 13.55 4.32
N ARG A 10 19.03 14.63 3.85
CA ARG A 10 18.10 15.41 4.68
C ARG A 10 16.74 14.72 4.70
N LYS A 11 16.31 14.29 5.90
CA LYS A 11 15.03 13.64 6.16
C LYS A 11 13.96 14.65 6.60
N ARG A 12 12.74 14.53 6.07
CA ARG A 12 11.56 15.31 6.46
C ARG A 12 10.34 14.39 6.56
N TYR A 13 9.41 14.70 7.46
CA TYR A 13 8.16 13.98 7.63
C TYR A 13 7.01 14.79 7.04
N ILE A 14 6.08 14.10 6.40
CA ILE A 14 4.92 14.69 5.71
C ILE A 14 3.67 13.90 6.11
N THR A 15 2.59 14.63 6.37
CA THR A 15 1.22 14.13 6.51
C THR A 15 0.41 14.56 5.29
N ALA A 16 -0.42 13.66 4.76
CA ALA A 16 -1.27 13.93 3.61
C ALA A 16 -2.67 13.38 3.89
N ALA A 17 -3.70 14.17 3.62
CA ALA A 17 -5.10 13.78 3.78
C ALA A 17 -5.74 13.71 2.40
N PHE A 18 -6.01 12.50 1.92
CA PHE A 18 -6.80 12.25 0.72
C PHE A 18 -8.05 11.45 1.08
N PRO A 19 -9.17 11.61 0.35
CA PRO A 19 -10.34 10.76 0.52
C PRO A 19 -10.01 9.26 0.35
N SER A 20 -10.96 8.39 0.69
CA SER A 20 -10.82 6.95 0.45
C SER A 20 -10.56 6.67 -1.03
N ALA A 21 -9.75 5.64 -1.32
CA ALA A 21 -9.33 5.25 -2.67
C ALA A 21 -8.61 6.33 -3.50
N CYS A 22 -8.18 7.45 -2.89
CA CYS A 22 -7.44 8.52 -3.58
C CYS A 22 -5.90 8.42 -3.39
N GLY A 23 -5.36 7.22 -3.17
CA GLY A 23 -3.90 6.97 -3.24
C GLY A 23 -3.09 7.25 -1.97
N LYS A 24 -3.70 7.30 -0.78
CA LYS A 24 -2.95 7.46 0.50
C LYS A 24 -1.89 6.37 0.69
N THR A 25 -2.28 5.10 0.60
CA THR A 25 -1.38 3.95 0.77
C THR A 25 -0.28 3.92 -0.28
N ASN A 26 -0.59 4.24 -1.55
CA ASN A 26 0.41 4.35 -2.61
C ASN A 26 1.46 5.42 -2.31
N LEU A 27 1.04 6.59 -1.81
CA LEU A 27 1.97 7.65 -1.46
C LEU A 27 2.80 7.29 -0.21
N ALA A 28 2.17 6.74 0.83
CA ALA A 28 2.83 6.38 2.08
C ALA A 28 3.91 5.29 1.88
N MET A 29 3.69 4.36 0.96
CA MET A 29 4.58 3.25 0.63
C MET A 29 5.28 3.43 -0.73
N MET A 30 5.41 4.66 -1.22
CA MET A 30 5.95 4.93 -2.56
C MET A 30 7.36 4.35 -2.74
N GLN A 31 7.62 3.74 -3.90
CA GLN A 31 8.96 3.52 -4.41
C GLN A 31 9.34 4.70 -5.32
N PRO A 32 10.23 5.61 -4.89
CA PRO A 32 10.55 6.80 -5.66
C PRO A 32 11.22 6.44 -6.99
N THR A 33 10.80 7.09 -8.07
CA THR A 33 11.48 6.98 -9.38
C THR A 33 12.67 7.92 -9.49
N LEU A 34 12.73 8.97 -8.66
CA LEU A 34 13.84 9.91 -8.63
C LEU A 34 15.06 9.31 -7.92
N PRO A 35 16.23 9.21 -8.59
CA PRO A 35 17.43 8.65 -7.97
C PRO A 35 17.87 9.40 -6.71
N GLY A 36 18.33 8.65 -5.71
CA GLY A 36 18.82 9.18 -4.44
C GLY A 36 17.73 9.64 -3.47
N TYR A 37 16.45 9.59 -3.85
CA TYR A 37 15.34 9.78 -2.92
C TYR A 37 14.96 8.45 -2.24
N LYS A 38 14.58 8.53 -0.97
CA LYS A 38 14.03 7.42 -0.20
C LYS A 38 12.73 7.84 0.46
N VAL A 39 11.71 6.99 0.39
CA VAL A 39 10.46 7.13 1.14
C VAL A 39 10.38 6.00 2.16
N GLU A 40 9.94 6.33 3.38
CA GLU A 40 9.70 5.37 4.45
C GLU A 40 8.31 5.62 5.05
N CYS A 41 7.52 4.55 5.17
CA CYS A 41 6.18 4.61 5.73
C CYS A 41 6.23 4.64 7.26
N VAL A 42 5.43 5.53 7.87
CA VAL A 42 5.12 5.49 9.31
C VAL A 42 3.67 5.02 9.54
N GLY A 43 2.74 5.41 8.66
CA GLY A 43 1.35 4.96 8.63
C GLY A 43 0.64 5.45 7.37
N ASP A 44 -0.45 4.82 6.95
CA ASP A 44 -1.11 5.14 5.67
C ASP A 44 -2.52 5.75 5.80
N ASP A 45 -3.21 5.59 6.93
CA ASP A 45 -4.59 6.06 7.08
C ASP A 45 -4.77 7.05 8.24
N ILE A 46 -4.43 6.66 9.48
CA ILE A 46 -4.70 7.48 10.66
C ILE A 46 -3.44 8.20 11.15
N THR A 47 -3.61 9.44 11.61
CA THR A 47 -2.53 10.23 12.21
C THR A 47 -3.06 11.02 13.41
N TRP A 48 -2.44 10.83 14.58
CA TRP A 48 -2.65 11.70 15.73
C TRP A 48 -1.49 12.67 15.88
N MET A 49 -1.80 13.96 16.02
CA MET A 49 -0.80 15.02 16.07
C MET A 49 -0.96 15.92 17.28
N LYS A 50 0.17 16.35 17.84
CA LYS A 50 0.22 17.30 18.94
C LYS A 50 1.52 18.10 18.89
N PHE A 51 1.47 19.39 19.21
CA PHE A 51 2.67 20.20 19.40
C PHE A 51 3.41 19.76 20.67
N ASP A 52 4.74 19.64 20.59
CA ASP A 52 5.61 19.46 21.75
C ASP A 52 5.95 20.78 22.45
N GLN A 53 6.78 20.70 23.50
CA GLN A 53 7.20 21.88 24.28
C GLN A 53 8.06 22.85 23.46
N GLU A 54 8.72 22.37 22.41
CA GLU A 54 9.53 23.16 21.48
C GLU A 54 8.72 23.71 20.29
N GLY A 55 7.39 23.52 20.28
CA GLY A 55 6.51 24.00 19.21
C GLY A 55 6.58 23.20 17.91
N ARG A 56 7.16 21.99 17.92
CA ARG A 56 7.19 21.08 16.77
C ARG A 56 5.95 20.21 16.77
N LEU A 57 5.27 20.11 15.62
CA LEU A 57 4.15 19.20 15.44
C LEU A 57 4.66 17.75 15.40
N ARG A 58 4.38 16.98 16.45
CA ARG A 58 4.69 15.54 16.53
C ARG A 58 3.49 14.74 16.04
N ALA A 59 3.77 13.65 15.34
CA ALA A 59 2.75 12.77 14.79
C ALA A 59 3.08 11.32 15.15
N ILE A 60 2.05 10.55 15.48
CA ILE A 60 2.12 9.09 15.61
C ILE A 60 1.13 8.44 14.65
N ASN A 61 1.49 7.25 14.17
CA ASN A 61 0.53 6.30 13.63
C ASN A 61 -0.01 5.49 14.82
N PRO A 62 -1.31 5.58 15.15
CA PRO A 62 -1.89 4.79 16.24
C PRO A 62 -2.18 3.33 15.83
N GLU A 63 -2.01 2.97 14.56
CA GLU A 63 -2.31 1.65 14.00
C GLU A 63 -1.09 0.71 14.04
N ASN A 64 -1.35 -0.60 13.96
CA ASN A 64 -0.31 -1.64 13.92
C ASN A 64 -0.41 -2.54 12.68
N GLY A 65 -0.99 -2.02 11.61
CA GLY A 65 -1.19 -2.71 10.35
C GLY A 65 -1.63 -1.75 9.26
N PHE A 66 -1.93 -2.30 8.07
CA PHE A 66 -2.47 -1.55 6.95
C PHE A 66 -3.75 -2.24 6.48
N PHE A 67 -4.85 -1.50 6.42
CA PHE A 67 -6.12 -1.99 5.87
C PHE A 67 -6.34 -1.40 4.47
N GLY A 68 -5.45 -1.80 3.56
CA GLY A 68 -5.35 -1.22 2.21
C GLY A 68 -6.40 -1.76 1.23
N VAL A 69 -6.75 -0.92 0.25
CA VAL A 69 -7.57 -1.33 -0.90
C VAL A 69 -6.74 -2.23 -1.83
N ALA A 70 -7.24 -3.44 -2.10
CA ALA A 70 -6.56 -4.38 -2.98
C ALA A 70 -6.67 -3.99 -4.47
N PRO A 71 -7.87 -3.77 -5.06
CA PRO A 71 -7.99 -3.41 -6.48
C PRO A 71 -7.08 -2.25 -6.90
N GLY A 72 -6.36 -2.42 -8.00
CA GLY A 72 -5.36 -1.47 -8.50
C GLY A 72 -3.97 -1.57 -7.86
N THR A 73 -3.79 -2.37 -6.79
CA THR A 73 -2.47 -2.65 -6.20
C THR A 73 -1.75 -3.71 -7.03
N ASN A 74 -0.59 -3.39 -7.57
CA ASN A 74 0.25 -4.33 -8.34
C ASN A 74 1.72 -3.92 -8.26
N GLY A 75 2.60 -4.67 -8.92
CA GLY A 75 4.05 -4.42 -8.94
C GLY A 75 4.44 -3.07 -9.52
N ALA A 76 3.60 -2.46 -10.36
CA ALA A 76 3.84 -1.13 -10.92
C ALA A 76 3.33 0.01 -10.01
N THR A 77 2.16 -0.17 -9.38
CA THR A 77 1.49 0.89 -8.61
C THR A 77 1.92 0.94 -7.15
N ASN A 78 2.21 -0.21 -6.54
CA ASN A 78 2.68 -0.29 -5.16
C ASN A 78 3.50 -1.58 -4.89
N PRO A 79 4.75 -1.64 -5.39
CA PRO A 79 5.63 -2.81 -5.18
C PRO A 79 5.99 -3.06 -3.72
N ASN A 80 5.92 -2.06 -2.85
CA ASN A 80 6.13 -2.24 -1.41
C ASN A 80 4.93 -2.94 -0.75
N ALA A 81 3.69 -2.59 -1.12
CA ALA A 81 2.51 -3.30 -0.66
C ALA A 81 2.52 -4.76 -1.13
N MET A 82 2.83 -5.03 -2.40
CA MET A 82 2.94 -6.41 -2.91
C MET A 82 3.92 -7.27 -2.10
N ARG A 83 5.07 -6.71 -1.71
CA ARG A 83 6.03 -7.41 -0.84
C ARG A 83 5.53 -7.59 0.59
N THR A 84 4.71 -6.66 1.09
CA THR A 84 4.19 -6.66 2.47
C THR A 84 3.12 -7.74 2.64
N ILE A 85 2.21 -7.86 1.67
CA ILE A 85 1.03 -8.73 1.76
C ILE A 85 1.31 -10.21 1.48
N PHE A 86 2.55 -10.57 1.12
CA PHE A 86 2.91 -11.94 0.73
C PHE A 86 2.81 -12.97 1.87
N LYS A 87 2.90 -12.52 3.14
CA LYS A 87 2.82 -13.42 4.31
C LYS A 87 2.07 -12.75 5.45
N ASN A 88 1.48 -13.56 6.33
CA ASN A 88 0.77 -13.11 7.54
C ASN A 88 -0.31 -12.05 7.26
N THR A 89 -0.97 -12.17 6.11
CA THR A 89 -1.98 -11.21 5.64
C THR A 89 -3.30 -11.92 5.47
N ILE A 90 -4.38 -11.28 5.92
CA ILE A 90 -5.75 -11.73 5.70
C ILE A 90 -6.33 -10.90 4.57
N PHE A 91 -6.80 -11.56 3.52
CA PHE A 91 -7.51 -10.93 2.42
C PHE A 91 -9.02 -11.08 2.62
N THR A 92 -9.79 -10.04 2.29
CA THR A 92 -11.26 -10.04 2.39
C THR A 92 -11.85 -9.60 1.07
N ASN A 93 -12.82 -10.36 0.53
CA ASN A 93 -13.51 -10.08 -0.73
C ASN A 93 -12.60 -9.90 -1.96
N VAL A 94 -11.52 -10.66 -2.04
CA VAL A 94 -10.70 -10.81 -3.25
C VAL A 94 -11.03 -12.11 -3.96
N ALA A 95 -10.66 -12.25 -5.23
CA ALA A 95 -10.73 -13.50 -5.94
C ALA A 95 -9.59 -14.45 -5.51
N THR A 96 -9.76 -15.74 -5.75
CA THR A 96 -8.75 -16.78 -5.52
C THR A 96 -8.33 -17.41 -6.83
N THR A 97 -7.09 -17.86 -6.90
CA THR A 97 -6.52 -18.53 -8.07
C THR A 97 -6.35 -20.02 -7.81
N SER A 98 -6.44 -20.83 -8.86
CA SER A 98 -6.33 -22.31 -8.80
C SER A 98 -5.01 -22.85 -8.25
N ASP A 99 -3.95 -22.04 -8.27
CA ASP A 99 -2.63 -22.31 -7.69
C ASP A 99 -2.50 -21.87 -6.22
N GLY A 100 -3.59 -21.41 -5.60
CA GLY A 100 -3.64 -21.03 -4.18
C GLY A 100 -3.30 -19.58 -3.88
N GLY A 101 -3.19 -18.74 -4.91
CA GLY A 101 -3.00 -17.29 -4.80
C GLY A 101 -4.30 -16.49 -4.69
N VAL A 102 -4.14 -15.17 -4.84
CA VAL A 102 -5.23 -14.17 -4.81
C VAL A 102 -5.23 -13.35 -6.08
N PHE A 103 -6.40 -12.82 -6.44
CA PHE A 103 -6.58 -11.96 -7.61
C PHE A 103 -7.53 -10.80 -7.32
N TRP A 104 -7.29 -9.69 -8.02
CA TRP A 104 -8.17 -8.51 -8.09
C TRP A 104 -7.87 -7.75 -9.39
N GLU A 105 -8.76 -6.84 -9.76
CA GLU A 105 -8.61 -6.00 -10.94
C GLU A 105 -7.31 -5.19 -10.90
N GLY A 106 -6.51 -5.29 -11.96
CA GLY A 106 -5.17 -4.69 -12.06
C GLY A 106 -4.01 -5.68 -11.94
N LEU A 107 -4.27 -6.96 -11.68
CA LEU A 107 -3.27 -8.04 -11.68
C LEU A 107 -3.26 -8.88 -12.97
N GLU A 108 -3.99 -8.49 -14.01
CA GLU A 108 -4.15 -9.27 -15.25
C GLU A 108 -2.80 -9.58 -15.94
N LYS A 109 -1.81 -8.69 -15.75
CA LYS A 109 -0.44 -8.85 -16.28
C LYS A 109 0.48 -9.71 -15.41
N GLU A 110 0.06 -10.03 -14.19
CA GLU A 110 0.86 -10.79 -13.22
C GLU A 110 0.41 -12.26 -13.10
N ILE A 111 -0.76 -12.58 -13.63
CA ILE A 111 -1.33 -13.94 -13.64
C ILE A 111 -1.20 -14.56 -15.03
N SER A 112 -0.75 -15.81 -15.07
CA SER A 112 -0.66 -16.61 -16.29
C SER A 112 -2.06 -17.02 -16.81
N ASP A 113 -2.20 -17.19 -18.13
CA ASP A 113 -3.50 -17.48 -18.79
C ASP A 113 -4.04 -18.89 -18.49
N ASP A 114 -3.20 -19.80 -18.00
CA ASP A 114 -3.56 -21.16 -17.60
C ASP A 114 -4.13 -21.25 -16.16
N VAL A 115 -4.06 -20.16 -15.40
CA VAL A 115 -4.56 -20.10 -14.02
C VAL A 115 -6.05 -19.75 -14.00
N GLU A 116 -6.87 -20.68 -13.53
CA GLU A 116 -8.29 -20.41 -13.30
C GLU A 116 -8.52 -19.49 -12.08
N ILE A 117 -9.54 -18.63 -12.17
CA ILE A 117 -9.86 -17.62 -11.15
C ILE A 117 -11.31 -17.82 -10.67
N THR A 118 -11.51 -17.79 -9.36
CA THR A 118 -12.83 -17.79 -8.71
C THR A 118 -13.08 -16.43 -8.05
N ASP A 119 -14.16 -15.74 -8.44
CA ASP A 119 -14.53 -14.42 -7.91
C ASP A 119 -14.85 -14.48 -6.41
N TRP A 120 -14.91 -13.30 -5.77
CA TRP A 120 -15.18 -13.18 -4.33
C TRP A 120 -16.57 -13.69 -3.89
N ARG A 121 -17.44 -14.06 -4.84
CA ARG A 121 -18.77 -14.66 -4.60
C ARG A 121 -18.79 -16.17 -4.89
N GLY A 122 -17.64 -16.77 -5.18
CA GLY A 122 -17.51 -18.20 -5.46
C GLY A 122 -17.88 -18.61 -6.88
N LYS A 123 -17.87 -17.70 -7.86
CA LYS A 123 -18.19 -17.99 -9.26
C LYS A 123 -16.92 -18.00 -10.11
N LYS A 124 -16.90 -18.83 -11.17
CA LYS A 124 -15.83 -18.78 -12.17
C LYS A 124 -15.74 -17.36 -12.75
N TRP A 125 -14.55 -16.78 -12.72
CA TRP A 125 -14.24 -15.51 -13.35
C TRP A 125 -13.43 -15.76 -14.61
N THR A 126 -13.80 -15.06 -15.69
CA THR A 126 -13.12 -15.10 -16.97
C THR A 126 -12.73 -13.68 -17.35
N ARG A 127 -11.54 -13.54 -17.93
CA ARG A 127 -11.06 -12.27 -18.49
C ARG A 127 -11.96 -11.77 -19.61
#